data_AF-A0A927N5I7-F1
#
_entry.id   AF-A0A927N5I7-F1
#
_cell.length_a   1.000
_cell.length_b   1.000
_cell.length_c   1.000
_cell.angle_alpha   90.00
_cell.angle_beta   90.00
_cell.angle_gamma   90.00
#
_symmetry.space_group_name_H-M   'P 1'
#
loop_
_entity.id
_entity.type
_entity.pdbx_description
1 polymer ?
#
loop_
_entity_poly.entity_id
_entity_poly.type
_entity_poly.pdbx_seq_one_letter_code
_entity_poly.pdbx_strand_id
1 'polypeptide(L)'
;MNWADTTSAAAFDDVLLPLEFEDLARSKPRPGSSVGYRAAWLLRKAALFDRLASTDPTQADTALTVAGRAREAGRRLQAQLVDALAPELATGDERPASQTASSGLCNDMTTPREEAA
;
A
#
# COMPACT_ATOMS: atom_id res chain seq x y z
N MET A 1 49.85 0.68 -13.16
CA MET A 1 48.88 -0.38 -13.51
C MET A 1 47.71 -0.27 -12.55
N ASN A 2 46.59 0.30 -12.98
CA ASN A 2 45.37 0.41 -12.17
C ASN A 2 44.48 -0.82 -12.44
N TRP A 3 44.41 -1.71 -11.45
CA TRP A 3 43.51 -2.87 -11.39
C TRP A 3 42.45 -2.63 -10.30
N ALA A 4 41.73 -1.51 -10.36
CA ALA A 4 40.72 -1.20 -9.35
C ALA A 4 39.42 -0.73 -10.02
N ASP A 5 38.33 -1.40 -9.64
CA ASP A 5 36.94 -0.93 -9.68
C ASP A 5 36.15 -0.98 -11.00
N THR A 6 36.26 -2.09 -11.74
CA THR A 6 35.18 -2.54 -12.62
C THR A 6 34.72 -3.96 -12.27
N THR A 7 34.48 -4.23 -10.99
CA THR A 7 33.48 -5.25 -10.64
C THR A 7 32.13 -4.64 -11.00
N SER A 8 31.85 -4.71 -12.30
CA SER A 8 30.81 -3.96 -13.00
C SER A 8 29.46 -4.16 -12.32
N ALA A 9 28.69 -3.09 -12.11
CA ALA A 9 27.30 -3.17 -11.63
C ALA A 9 26.47 -4.18 -12.46
N ALA A 10 26.84 -4.40 -13.73
CA ALA A 10 26.26 -5.43 -14.59
C ALA A 10 26.44 -6.86 -14.05
N ALA A 11 27.57 -7.19 -13.42
CA ALA A 11 27.83 -8.52 -12.87
C ALA A 11 27.01 -8.78 -11.59
N PHE A 12 26.71 -7.73 -10.82
CA PHE A 12 25.79 -7.83 -9.68
C PHE A 12 24.34 -7.97 -10.14
N ASP A 13 23.95 -7.23 -11.18
CA ASP A 13 22.61 -7.31 -11.77
C ASP A 13 22.33 -8.69 -12.38
N ASP A 14 23.34 -9.35 -12.98
CA ASP A 14 23.23 -10.72 -13.52
C ASP A 14 22.85 -11.76 -12.45
N VAL A 15 23.25 -11.56 -11.19
CA VAL A 15 22.96 -12.49 -10.09
C VAL A 15 21.71 -12.06 -9.31
N LEU A 16 21.53 -10.76 -9.08
CA LEU A 16 20.44 -10.23 -8.27
C LEU A 16 19.11 -10.26 -9.00
N LEU A 17 19.09 -9.93 -10.29
CA LEU A 17 17.84 -9.82 -11.05
C LEU A 17 17.08 -11.16 -11.08
N PRO A 18 17.70 -12.34 -11.33
CA PRO A 18 17.02 -13.62 -11.24
C PRO A 18 16.41 -13.92 -9.86
N LEU A 19 17.12 -13.58 -8.78
CA LEU A 19 16.64 -13.78 -7.40
C LEU A 19 15.43 -12.89 -7.11
N GLU A 20 15.46 -11.63 -7.56
CA GLU A 20 14.32 -10.71 -7.41
C GLU A 20 13.09 -11.20 -8.18
N PHE A 21 13.28 -11.81 -9.36
CA PHE A 21 12.21 -12.45 -10.12
C PHE A 21 11.66 -13.69 -9.41
N GLU A 22 12.52 -14.51 -8.82
CA GLU A 22 12.09 -15.67 -8.05
C GLU A 22 11.29 -15.26 -6.82
N ASP A 23 11.75 -14.25 -6.09
CA ASP A 23 11.04 -13.68 -4.95
C ASP A 23 9.71 -13.05 -5.35
N LEU A 24 9.65 -12.38 -6.50
CA LEU A 24 8.40 -11.88 -7.07
C LEU A 24 7.43 -13.04 -7.38
N ALA A 25 7.92 -14.15 -7.92
CA ALA A 25 7.11 -15.32 -8.24
C ALA A 25 6.57 -16.00 -6.96
N ARG A 26 7.42 -16.15 -5.93
CA ARG A 26 7.04 -16.70 -4.62
C ARG A 26 6.03 -15.82 -3.87
N SER A 27 6.14 -14.50 -4.02
CA SER A 27 5.24 -13.51 -3.39
C SER A 27 4.00 -13.19 -4.24
N LYS A 28 3.68 -14.01 -5.26
CA LYS A 28 2.50 -13.79 -6.09
C LYS A 28 1.22 -13.77 -5.21
N PRO A 29 0.38 -12.72 -5.33
CA PRO A 29 -0.86 -12.63 -4.57
C PRO A 29 -1.79 -13.81 -4.86
N ARG A 30 -2.29 -14.42 -3.79
CA ARG A 30 -3.33 -15.45 -3.87
C ARG A 30 -4.68 -14.83 -4.21
N PRO A 31 -5.62 -15.60 -4.79
CA PRO A 31 -7.02 -15.17 -4.88
C PRO A 31 -7.54 -14.71 -3.51
N GLY A 32 -8.26 -13.58 -3.48
CA GLY A 32 -8.75 -12.98 -2.23
C GLY A 32 -7.74 -12.12 -1.46
N SER A 33 -6.50 -12.00 -1.91
CA SER A 33 -5.54 -11.05 -1.31
C SER A 33 -6.04 -9.61 -1.41
N SER A 34 -5.68 -8.78 -0.42
CA SER A 34 -6.07 -7.38 -0.39
C SER A 34 -5.67 -6.63 -1.67
N VAL A 35 -6.50 -5.67 -2.06
CA VAL A 35 -6.26 -4.83 -3.25
C VAL A 35 -4.91 -4.12 -3.14
N GLY A 36 -4.54 -3.64 -1.93
CA GLY A 36 -3.25 -3.00 -1.67
C GLY A 36 -2.05 -3.91 -1.90
N TYR A 37 -2.12 -5.17 -1.43
CA TYR A 37 -1.06 -6.14 -1.66
C TYR A 37 -0.90 -6.48 -3.14
N ARG A 38 -2.03 -6.65 -3.86
CA ARG A 38 -2.02 -6.90 -5.31
C ARG A 38 -1.44 -5.73 -6.09
N ALA A 39 -1.80 -4.50 -5.72
CA ALA A 39 -1.28 -3.29 -6.34
C ALA A 39 0.25 -3.16 -6.15
N ALA A 40 0.73 -3.33 -4.91
CA ALA A 40 2.15 -3.28 -4.59
C ALA A 40 2.95 -4.34 -5.37
N TRP A 41 2.44 -5.57 -5.44
CA TRP A 41 3.08 -6.64 -6.21
C TRP A 41 3.17 -6.32 -7.71
N LEU A 42 2.11 -5.76 -8.31
CA LEU A 42 2.11 -5.36 -9.72
C LEU A 42 3.12 -4.23 -10.02
N LEU A 43 3.26 -3.27 -9.12
CA LEU A 43 4.24 -2.19 -9.27
C LEU A 43 5.68 -2.71 -9.11
N ARG A 44 5.92 -3.61 -8.16
CA ARG A 44 7.23 -4.29 -8.03
C ARG A 44 7.55 -5.11 -9.28
N LYS A 45 6.56 -5.84 -9.83
CA LYS A 45 6.70 -6.55 -11.10
C LYS A 45 7.12 -5.61 -12.21
N ALA A 46 6.46 -4.47 -12.35
CA ALA A 46 6.80 -3.51 -13.39
C ALA A 46 8.27 -3.05 -13.30
N ALA A 47 8.72 -2.64 -12.10
CA ALA A 47 10.08 -2.16 -11.88
C ALA A 47 11.14 -3.21 -12.27
N LEU A 48 10.90 -4.49 -11.96
CA LEU A 48 11.82 -5.58 -12.34
C LEU A 48 11.89 -5.79 -13.85
N PHE A 49 10.76 -5.66 -14.56
CA PHE A 49 10.75 -5.74 -16.02
C PHE A 49 11.37 -4.51 -16.69
N ASP A 50 11.28 -3.31 -16.11
CA ASP A 50 12.02 -2.14 -16.63
C ASP A 50 13.53 -2.32 -16.50
N ARG A 51 13.99 -2.89 -15.38
CA ARG A 51 15.40 -3.22 -15.17
C ARG A 51 15.87 -4.27 -16.16
N LEU A 52 15.08 -5.34 -16.36
CA LEU A 52 15.35 -6.35 -17.38
C LEU A 52 15.49 -5.73 -18.78
N ALA A 53 14.61 -4.80 -19.16
CA ALA A 53 14.69 -4.13 -20.46
C ALA A 53 15.98 -3.29 -20.62
N SER A 54 16.53 -2.79 -19.52
CA SER A 54 17.76 -2.00 -19.51
C SER A 54 19.01 -2.89 -19.56
N THR A 55 18.93 -4.11 -19.02
CA THR A 55 20.04 -5.07 -18.96
C THR A 55 20.09 -5.99 -20.18
N ASP A 56 18.94 -6.40 -20.73
CA ASP A 56 18.84 -7.29 -21.88
C ASP A 56 18.09 -6.60 -23.05
N PRO A 57 18.83 -6.02 -24.03
CA PRO A 57 18.21 -5.34 -25.16
C PRO A 57 17.44 -6.29 -26.08
N THR A 58 17.69 -7.61 -26.03
CA THR A 58 17.00 -8.58 -26.89
C THR A 58 15.55 -8.82 -26.44
N GLN A 59 15.27 -8.57 -25.16
CA GLN A 59 13.94 -8.75 -24.55
C GLN A 59 13.27 -7.42 -24.17
N ALA A 60 13.90 -6.28 -24.48
CA ALA A 60 13.48 -4.96 -24.02
C ALA A 60 12.02 -4.64 -24.37
N ASP A 61 11.59 -4.84 -25.62
CA ASP A 61 10.22 -4.52 -26.05
C ASP A 61 9.15 -5.35 -25.29
N THR A 62 9.42 -6.64 -25.12
CA THR A 62 8.55 -7.55 -24.37
C THR A 62 8.50 -7.14 -22.91
N ALA A 63 9.66 -6.86 -22.32
CA ALA A 63 9.78 -6.47 -20.92
C ALA A 63 9.07 -5.14 -20.65
N LEU A 64 9.25 -4.13 -21.51
CA LEU A 64 8.55 -2.84 -21.42
C LEU A 64 7.03 -3.00 -21.57
N THR A 65 6.56 -3.88 -22.46
CA THR A 65 5.13 -4.18 -22.61
C THR A 65 4.55 -4.79 -21.33
N VAL A 66 5.26 -5.75 -20.72
CA VAL A 66 4.84 -6.36 -19.45
C VAL A 66 4.85 -5.34 -18.32
N ALA A 67 5.88 -4.50 -18.25
CA ALA A 67 5.99 -3.44 -17.25
C ALA A 67 4.86 -2.42 -17.39
N GLY A 68 4.52 -2.00 -18.62
CA GLY A 68 3.41 -1.09 -18.90
C GLY A 68 2.07 -1.64 -18.40
N ARG A 69 1.74 -2.88 -18.77
CA ARG A 69 0.50 -3.54 -18.31
C ARG A 69 0.44 -3.70 -16.80
N ALA A 70 1.57 -4.06 -16.17
CA ALA A 70 1.65 -4.20 -14.73
C ALA A 70 1.45 -2.87 -13.99
N ARG A 71 2.05 -1.77 -14.48
CA ARG A 71 1.82 -0.42 -13.93
C ARG A 71 0.39 0.02 -14.07
N GLU A 72 -0.22 -0.17 -15.24
CA GLU A 72 -1.61 0.22 -15.48
C GLU A 72 -2.55 -0.51 -14.53
N ALA A 73 -2.40 -1.84 -14.40
CA ALA A 73 -3.18 -2.63 -13.47
C ALA A 73 -2.94 -2.22 -12.00
N GLY A 74 -1.68 -1.99 -11.61
CA GLY A 74 -1.32 -1.53 -10.27
C GLY A 74 -1.95 -0.19 -9.92
N ARG A 75 -1.86 0.81 -10.81
CA ARG A 75 -2.47 2.14 -10.61
C ARG A 75 -3.99 2.08 -10.53
N ARG A 76 -4.64 1.25 -11.36
CA ARG A 76 -6.10 1.06 -11.29
C ARG A 76 -6.53 0.50 -9.92
N LEU A 77 -5.78 -0.46 -9.37
CA LEU A 77 -6.06 -0.99 -8.04
C LEU A 77 -5.78 0.05 -6.93
N GLN A 78 -4.75 0.88 -7.08
CA GLN A 78 -4.52 1.99 -6.15
C GLN A 78 -5.65 3.03 -6.19
N ALA A 79 -6.15 3.37 -7.37
CA ALA A 79 -7.29 4.28 -7.52
C ALA A 79 -8.52 3.73 -6.79
N GLN A 80 -8.82 2.44 -6.95
CA GLN A 80 -9.92 1.79 -6.22
C GLN A 80 -9.78 1.87 -4.69
N LEU A 81 -8.55 1.79 -4.17
CA LEU A 81 -8.29 1.96 -2.73
C LEU A 81 -8.52 3.39 -2.28
N VAL A 82 -8.03 4.37 -3.06
CA VAL A 82 -8.23 5.78 -2.76
C VAL A 82 -9.72 6.13 -2.79
N ASP A 83 -10.45 5.67 -3.79
CA ASP A 83 -11.90 5.90 -3.90
C ASP A 83 -12.67 5.25 -2.74
N ALA A 84 -12.25 4.06 -2.30
CA ALA A 84 -12.87 3.39 -1.16
C ALA A 84 -12.56 4.05 0.20
N LEU A 85 -11.38 4.67 0.34
CA LEU A 85 -10.93 5.31 1.58
C LEU A 85 -11.28 6.81 1.64
N ALA A 86 -11.51 7.45 0.50
CA ALA A 86 -11.92 8.85 0.40
C ALA A 86 -13.15 9.22 1.26
N PRO A 87 -14.24 8.43 1.32
CA PRO A 87 -15.37 8.77 2.17
C PRO A 87 -15.04 8.68 3.68
N GLU A 88 -14.21 7.72 4.10
CA GLU A 88 -13.78 7.55 5.49
C GLU A 88 -12.88 8.69 5.98
N LEU A 89 -12.09 9.29 5.07
CA LEU A 89 -11.27 10.47 5.36
C LEU A 89 -12.11 11.76 5.41
N ALA A 90 -13.16 11.85 4.60
CA ALA A 90 -14.07 13.00 4.59
C ALA A 90 -14.96 13.06 5.84
N THR A 91 -15.37 11.92 6.39
CA THR A 91 -16.15 11.84 7.64
C THR A 91 -15.34 12.07 8.91
N GLY A 92 -14.00 12.12 8.84
CA GLY A 92 -13.13 12.43 9.97
C GLY A 92 -12.98 13.92 10.28
N ASP A 93 -13.36 14.81 9.35
CA ASP A 93 -13.22 16.28 9.48
C ASP A 93 -14.49 16.94 10.05
N GLU A 94 -15.64 16.27 9.97
CA GLU A 94 -16.88 16.72 10.60
C GLU A 94 -16.97 16.23 12.05
N ARG A 95 -16.06 16.71 12.93
CA ARG A 95 -16.37 16.69 14.36
C ARG A 95 -17.42 17.80 14.59
N PRO A 96 -18.69 17.50 14.91
CA PRO A 96 -19.63 18.55 15.23
C PRO A 96 -19.13 19.26 16.50
N ALA A 97 -18.56 20.45 16.32
CA ALA A 97 -18.28 21.39 17.38
C ALA A 97 -19.60 21.97 17.89
N SER A 98 -20.48 21.13 18.44
CA SER A 98 -21.72 21.52 19.12
C SER A 98 -22.40 20.29 19.69
N GLN A 99 -22.01 19.92 20.92
CA GLN A 99 -22.92 19.34 21.91
C GLN A 99 -22.28 19.42 23.30
N THR A 100 -21.91 20.63 23.71
CA THR A 100 -21.97 20.99 25.13
C THR A 100 -23.32 21.66 25.33
N ALA A 101 -24.37 20.85 25.41
CA ALA A 101 -25.68 21.28 25.86
C ALA A 101 -26.10 20.35 27.00
N SER A 102 -25.89 20.84 28.22
CA SER A 102 -26.60 20.49 29.46
C SER A 102 -26.60 19.02 29.91
N SER A 103 -25.58 18.62 30.67
CA SER A 103 -25.78 17.70 31.80
C SER A 103 -26.56 18.43 32.90
N GLY A 104 -27.84 18.65 32.68
CA GLY A 104 -28.81 18.98 33.72
C GLY A 104 -29.43 17.69 34.24
N LEU A 105 -28.68 16.94 35.06
CA LEU A 105 -29.20 15.83 35.85
C LEU A 105 -28.26 15.64 37.06
N CYS A 106 -28.28 16.64 37.96
CA CYS A 106 -27.98 16.37 39.35
C CYS A 106 -29.14 15.50 39.86
N ASN A 107 -28.92 14.19 39.91
CA ASN A 107 -29.71 13.31 40.76
C ASN A 107 -29.37 13.68 42.21
N ASP A 108 -30.09 14.66 42.76
CA ASP A 108 -30.08 14.89 44.20
C ASP A 108 -31.04 13.88 44.82
N MET A 109 -30.46 12.93 45.55
CA MET A 109 -31.20 11.87 46.22
C MET A 109 -31.99 12.47 47.38
N THR A 110 -33.28 12.70 47.17
CA THR A 110 -34.23 12.96 48.26
C THR A 110 -34.38 11.70 49.09
N THR A 111 -33.60 11.59 50.18
CA THR A 111 -33.90 10.68 51.30
C THR A 111 -35.04 11.28 52.12
N PRO A 112 -36.19 10.60 52.32
CA PRO A 112 -37.05 10.91 53.45
C PRO A 112 -36.50 10.19 54.69
N ARG A 113 -36.01 10.97 55.65
CA ARG A 113 -35.89 10.52 57.05
C ARG A 113 -37.19 10.92 57.74
N GLU A 114 -38.14 9.98 57.80
CA GLU A 114 -39.26 10.07 58.75
C GLU A 114 -38.69 9.89 60.17
N GLU A 115 -38.60 11.00 60.90
CA GLU A 115 -38.75 10.99 62.36
C GLU A 115 -40.25 10.83 62.63
N ALA A 116 -40.63 9.74 63.30
CA ALA A 116 -41.89 9.65 64.01
C ALA A 116 -41.58 9.42 65.49
N ALA A 117 -41.95 10.43 66.27
CA ALA A 117 -42.07 10.43 67.72
C ALA A 117 -43.29 9.61 68.18
#